data_AF-A0A7S4DKV5-F1
#
_entry.id   AF-A0A7S4DKV5-F1
#
_cell.length_a   1.000
_cell.length_b   1.000
_cell.length_c   1.000
_cell.angle_alpha   90.00
_cell.angle_beta   90.00
_cell.angle_gamma   90.00
#
_symmetry.space_group_name_H-M   'P 1'
#
loop_
_entity.id
_entity.type
_entity.pdbx_description
1 polymer ?
#
loop_
_entity_poly.entity_id
_entity_poly.type
_entity_poly.pdbx_seq_one_letter_code
_entity_poly.pdbx_strand_id
1 'polypeptide(L)'
;VLIALDTDANHPLQTSEITEICFRLERRLGDIGKLTVVLGWTDPVGSMVSGLQLVNDLDLLLHHVETKNSYYGNMLKAKDGSSFHPTFDRVNNVERIVLKQMASSNLHNGTTPHKHNKPIRDLIGLENLEGYYRLQVKGSSVAVGGDGGQKYAIVIASKGYQISIEEHSKCDNTSSGYMCPMSTSTSSSSTSSSTSSSSSSSSQVCSNHGTCNTEKGVCECSSNYGGIDCGFTSHELSFAGSGQFKPKHIQMKAGDWEFVHFSTKQLDKVGDYDAVEIQFQMDRSSLGDPDLYVSFGHTFPDLRYHQKQSLGNDGSGHSTSLVISYHEITTNPIRLGIYGHCCAESSFSVIVKQIKTITMPPRTSKSSGGITSTDGAGSSLAIVLGILISVGVIAFAGIGYKYASLFRSSSSSSSLSSSSSLFGGSGGGVSSSIGLGEAATAGGGGAGSDHQRDLSGIRELALGMEGFSVDDMVVMLTDQINQCTTKIMRKS
;
A
#
# COMPACT_ATOMS: atom_id res chain seq x y z
N VAL A 1 -16.04 -3.10 -20.20
CA VAL A 1 -15.23 -4.33 -20.37
C VAL A 1 -14.70 -4.73 -19.01
N LEU A 2 -14.73 -6.02 -18.68
CA LEU A 2 -14.22 -6.56 -17.42
C LEU A 2 -13.13 -7.59 -17.74
N ILE A 3 -11.96 -7.43 -17.13
CA ILE A 3 -10.87 -8.40 -17.20
C ILE A 3 -10.56 -8.81 -15.76
N ALA A 4 -10.66 -10.10 -15.48
CA ALA A 4 -10.21 -10.69 -14.22
C ALA A 4 -8.90 -11.45 -14.48
N LEU A 5 -7.86 -11.09 -13.74
CA LEU A 5 -6.56 -11.75 -13.77
C LEU A 5 -6.37 -12.39 -12.40
N ASP A 6 -6.31 -13.72 -12.39
CA ASP A 6 -5.92 -14.50 -11.22
C ASP A 6 -4.44 -14.85 -11.38
N THR A 7 -3.64 -14.65 -10.33
CA THR A 7 -2.24 -15.07 -10.41
C THR A 7 -2.13 -16.58 -10.43
N ASP A 8 -1.10 -17.06 -11.13
CA ASP A 8 -0.84 -18.50 -11.19
C ASP A 8 -0.74 -19.05 -9.77
N ALA A 9 -1.58 -20.04 -9.46
CA ALA A 9 -1.63 -20.68 -8.15
C ALA A 9 -0.26 -21.25 -7.71
N ASN A 10 0.69 -21.39 -8.65
CA ASN A 10 2.04 -21.87 -8.43
C ASN A 10 3.08 -20.76 -8.16
N HIS A 11 2.74 -19.49 -8.38
CA HIS A 11 3.64 -18.35 -8.22
C HIS A 11 3.01 -17.28 -7.32
N PRO A 12 2.88 -17.55 -6.01
CA PRO A 12 2.40 -16.56 -5.06
C PRO A 12 3.44 -15.42 -4.95
N LEU A 13 2.96 -14.17 -4.97
CA LEU A 13 3.81 -12.98 -4.95
C LEU A 13 4.58 -12.91 -3.63
N GLN A 14 5.90 -12.95 -3.70
CA GLN A 14 6.77 -12.90 -2.53
C GLN A 14 6.93 -11.46 -2.03
N THR A 15 7.36 -11.32 -0.78
CA THR A 15 7.76 -10.01 -0.24
C THR A 15 8.87 -9.39 -1.10
N SER A 16 8.72 -8.11 -1.44
CA SER A 16 9.57 -7.34 -2.37
C SER A 16 9.47 -7.75 -3.84
N GLU A 17 8.64 -8.73 -4.20
CA GLU A 17 8.36 -9.05 -5.59
C GLU A 17 7.37 -8.02 -6.17
N ILE A 18 7.55 -7.72 -7.45
CA ILE A 18 6.66 -6.85 -8.21
C ILE A 18 6.15 -7.66 -9.40
N THR A 19 4.83 -7.72 -9.56
CA THR A 19 4.22 -8.18 -10.81
C THR A 19 3.70 -6.98 -11.58
N GLU A 20 3.94 -6.99 -12.90
CA GLU A 20 3.54 -5.92 -13.79
C GLU A 20 2.61 -6.44 -14.91
N ILE A 21 1.57 -5.67 -15.21
CA ILE A 21 0.65 -5.89 -16.32
C ILE A 21 0.59 -4.61 -17.15
N CYS A 22 0.84 -4.74 -18.45
CA CYS A 22 0.64 -3.66 -19.41
C CYS A 22 -0.74 -3.80 -20.06
N PHE A 23 -1.51 -2.73 -20.10
CA PHE A 23 -2.76 -2.70 -20.86
C PHE A 23 -2.99 -1.35 -21.51
N ARG A 24 -3.78 -1.33 -22.58
CA ARG A 24 -4.16 -0.11 -23.29
C ARG A 24 -5.65 0.16 -23.14
N LEU A 25 -5.99 1.43 -22.96
CA LEU A 25 -7.36 1.92 -23.01
C LEU A 25 -7.60 2.67 -24.32
N GLU A 26 -8.58 2.21 -25.08
CA GLU A 26 -9.05 2.87 -26.29
C GLU A 26 -10.51 3.29 -26.11
N ARG A 27 -10.82 4.56 -26.35
CA ARG A 27 -12.17 5.07 -26.12
C ARG A 27 -13.15 4.52 -27.15
N ARG A 28 -14.36 4.22 -26.66
CA ARG A 28 -15.54 3.99 -27.48
C ARG A 28 -16.33 5.28 -27.57
N LEU A 29 -16.69 5.68 -28.79
CA LEU A 29 -17.45 6.91 -29.05
C LEU A 29 -18.75 6.93 -28.24
N GLY A 30 -19.03 8.06 -27.56
CA GLY A 30 -20.36 8.38 -27.00
C GLY A 30 -20.53 8.25 -25.48
N ASP A 31 -19.56 7.70 -24.74
CA ASP A 31 -19.68 7.47 -23.29
C ASP A 31 -18.73 8.31 -22.44
N ILE A 32 -19.16 8.66 -21.22
CA ILE A 32 -18.27 9.20 -20.18
C ILE A 32 -17.37 8.06 -19.71
N GLY A 33 -16.07 8.24 -19.95
CA GLY A 33 -15.05 7.28 -19.59
C GLY A 33 -14.93 7.06 -18.08
N LYS A 34 -14.97 5.79 -17.64
CA LYS A 34 -14.58 5.37 -16.28
C LYS A 34 -13.65 4.17 -16.37
N LEU A 35 -12.55 4.21 -15.62
CA LEU A 35 -11.69 3.07 -15.32
C LEU A 35 -11.79 2.74 -13.84
N THR A 36 -11.85 1.46 -13.51
CA THR A 36 -11.82 0.94 -12.15
C THR A 36 -10.88 -0.25 -12.12
N VAL A 37 -9.87 -0.20 -11.25
CA VAL A 37 -8.95 -1.30 -11.02
C VAL A 37 -9.08 -1.69 -9.56
N VAL A 38 -9.30 -2.98 -9.30
CA VAL A 38 -9.42 -3.54 -7.95
C VAL A 38 -8.40 -4.64 -7.81
N LEU A 39 -7.61 -4.59 -6.75
CA LEU A 39 -6.73 -5.65 -6.27
C LEU A 39 -7.37 -6.23 -5.01
N GLY A 40 -7.42 -7.56 -4.90
CA GLY A 40 -7.83 -8.23 -3.68
C GLY A 40 -7.02 -9.48 -3.44
N TRP A 41 -6.71 -9.77 -2.17
CA TRP A 41 -5.95 -10.97 -1.80
C TRP A 41 -6.49 -11.65 -0.54
N THR A 42 -6.16 -12.92 -0.41
CA THR A 42 -6.42 -13.68 0.82
C THR A 42 -5.24 -13.54 1.76
N ASP A 43 -5.37 -12.66 2.73
CA ASP A 43 -4.36 -12.43 3.76
C ASP A 43 -4.33 -13.60 4.78
N PRO A 44 -3.16 -14.02 5.29
CA PRO A 44 -3.10 -14.91 6.45
C PRO A 44 -3.79 -14.30 7.66
N VAL A 45 -4.23 -15.15 8.59
CA VAL A 45 -4.88 -14.67 9.81
C VAL A 45 -3.88 -13.89 10.67
N GLY A 46 -4.14 -12.60 10.87
CA GLY A 46 -3.36 -11.75 11.77
C GLY A 46 -3.39 -12.22 13.22
N SER A 47 -2.37 -11.83 13.98
CA SER A 47 -2.31 -12.15 15.41
C SER A 47 -3.32 -11.31 16.19
N MET A 48 -4.04 -11.92 17.14
CA MET A 48 -4.96 -11.16 18.00
C MET A 48 -4.25 -10.16 18.93
N VAL A 49 -2.93 -10.30 19.11
CA VAL A 49 -2.13 -9.35 19.90
C VAL A 49 -1.47 -8.25 19.04
N SER A 50 -1.50 -8.36 17.70
CA SER A 50 -1.04 -7.27 16.84
C SER A 50 -2.16 -6.23 16.69
N GLY A 51 -1.81 -4.94 16.82
CA GLY A 51 -2.76 -3.85 16.59
C GLY A 51 -3.24 -3.73 15.14
N LEU A 52 -2.64 -4.49 14.22
CA LEU A 52 -3.01 -4.61 12.81
C LEU A 52 -3.32 -6.08 12.51
N GLN A 53 -4.42 -6.31 11.79
CA GLN A 53 -4.80 -7.66 11.33
C GLN A 53 -4.15 -8.03 10.00
N LEU A 54 -3.75 -7.02 9.20
CA LEU A 54 -3.04 -7.26 7.96
C LEU A 54 -1.66 -7.84 8.26
N VAL A 55 -1.39 -9.04 7.74
CA VAL A 55 -0.07 -9.70 7.84
C VAL A 55 0.80 -9.32 6.66
N ASN A 56 0.16 -9.22 5.51
CA ASN A 56 0.76 -9.36 4.22
C ASN A 56 0.14 -8.25 3.36
N ASP A 57 0.99 -7.35 2.88
CA ASP A 57 0.57 -6.04 2.38
C ASP A 57 0.85 -5.96 0.89
N LEU A 58 -0.20 -5.87 0.07
CA LEU A 58 -0.09 -5.77 -1.38
C LEU A 58 -0.55 -4.41 -1.84
N ASP A 59 0.31 -3.78 -2.62
CA ASP A 59 0.07 -2.43 -3.07
C ASP A 59 -0.30 -2.39 -4.56
N LEU A 60 -1.39 -1.69 -4.87
CA LEU A 60 -1.87 -1.44 -6.22
C LEU A 60 -1.34 -0.10 -6.71
N LEU A 61 -0.52 -0.15 -7.76
CA LEU A 61 0.01 1.04 -8.43
C LEU A 61 -0.42 1.04 -9.89
N LEU A 62 -1.02 2.13 -10.35
CA LEU A 62 -1.40 2.32 -11.73
C LEU A 62 -0.69 3.55 -12.30
N HIS A 63 0.15 3.36 -13.32
CA HIS A 63 0.90 4.42 -13.97
C HIS A 63 0.39 4.64 -15.40
N HIS A 64 -0.03 5.86 -15.72
CA HIS A 64 -0.38 6.26 -17.08
C HIS A 64 0.87 6.69 -17.84
N VAL A 65 1.26 5.90 -18.84
CA VAL A 65 2.61 5.96 -19.40
C VAL A 65 2.85 7.26 -20.19
N GLU A 66 1.84 7.80 -20.85
CA GLU A 66 1.94 9.02 -21.64
C GLU A 66 1.96 10.28 -20.78
N THR A 67 1.06 10.38 -19.79
CA THR A 67 0.95 11.59 -18.95
C THR A 67 1.85 11.55 -17.72
N LYS A 68 2.54 10.43 -17.48
CA LYS A 68 3.41 10.21 -16.31
C LYS A 68 2.70 10.33 -14.95
N ASN A 69 1.38 10.18 -14.94
CA ASN A 69 0.61 10.23 -13.71
C ASN A 69 0.58 8.84 -13.05
N SER A 70 0.74 8.80 -11.73
CA SER A 70 0.63 7.58 -10.93
C SER A 70 -0.56 7.67 -9.99
N TYR A 71 -1.23 6.54 -9.81
CA TYR A 71 -2.37 6.36 -8.92
C TYR A 71 -2.11 5.17 -8.01
N TYR A 72 -2.58 5.26 -6.78
CA TYR A 72 -2.32 4.27 -5.73
C TYR A 72 -3.66 3.74 -5.23
N GLY A 73 -3.70 2.46 -4.87
CA GLY A 73 -4.90 1.83 -4.35
C GLY A 73 -5.41 2.51 -3.09
N ASN A 74 -6.72 2.69 -3.04
CA ASN A 74 -7.43 3.39 -1.97
C ASN A 74 -6.94 4.81 -1.69
N MET A 75 -6.18 5.42 -2.61
CA MET A 75 -5.75 6.80 -2.48
C MET A 75 -6.98 7.73 -2.47
N LEU A 76 -7.26 8.26 -1.28
CA LEU A 76 -8.31 9.27 -1.09
C LEU A 76 -7.77 10.64 -1.46
N LYS A 77 -8.57 11.42 -2.19
CA LYS A 77 -8.23 12.81 -2.49
C LYS A 77 -8.32 13.63 -1.21
N ALA A 78 -7.27 14.41 -0.91
CA ALA A 78 -7.31 15.37 0.17
C ALA A 78 -8.53 16.30 -0.03
N LYS A 79 -9.31 16.50 1.03
CA LYS A 79 -10.60 17.20 0.99
C LYS A 79 -10.49 18.65 0.50
N ASP A 80 -9.31 19.24 0.61
CA ASP A 80 -8.96 20.61 0.22
C ASP A 80 -8.32 20.71 -1.18
N GLY A 81 -8.09 19.60 -1.87
CA GLY A 81 -7.39 19.58 -3.15
C GLY A 81 -5.89 19.84 -3.05
N SER A 82 -5.31 19.77 -1.85
CA SER A 82 -3.85 19.80 -1.66
C SER A 82 -3.16 18.60 -2.30
N SER A 83 -1.85 18.74 -2.52
CA SER A 83 -0.95 17.76 -3.14
C SER A 83 -1.22 16.35 -2.61
N PHE A 84 -1.41 15.39 -3.52
CA PHE A 84 -1.51 13.99 -3.15
C PHE A 84 -0.18 13.54 -2.55
N HIS A 85 -0.16 13.21 -1.26
CA HIS A 85 0.88 12.32 -0.76
C HIS A 85 0.44 10.89 -1.07
N PRO A 86 1.26 10.10 -1.78
CA PRO A 86 0.99 8.69 -1.99
C PRO A 86 1.07 8.00 -0.63
N THR A 87 -0.05 7.98 0.08
CA THR A 87 -0.23 7.14 1.27
C THR A 87 -0.72 5.81 0.75
N PHE A 88 0.18 4.86 0.83
CA PHE A 88 -0.11 3.50 0.51
C PHE A 88 -0.98 2.90 1.61
N ASP A 89 -1.98 2.10 1.22
CA ASP A 89 -2.83 1.42 2.17
C ASP A 89 -2.02 0.35 2.91
N ARG A 90 -2.33 0.13 4.19
CA ARG A 90 -1.70 -0.91 5.04
C ARG A 90 -2.71 -1.59 5.95
N VAL A 91 -3.98 -1.34 5.71
CA VAL A 91 -5.07 -1.77 6.57
C VAL A 91 -5.97 -2.71 5.81
N ASN A 92 -6.18 -2.46 4.51
CA ASN A 92 -7.11 -3.22 3.71
C ASN A 92 -6.40 -4.26 2.84
N ASN A 93 -6.97 -5.46 2.78
CA ASN A 93 -6.59 -6.51 1.83
C ASN A 93 -7.31 -6.40 0.47
N VAL A 94 -7.92 -5.24 0.22
CA VAL A 94 -8.57 -4.88 -1.03
C VAL A 94 -8.22 -3.43 -1.33
N GLU A 95 -7.58 -3.22 -2.48
CA GLU A 95 -7.17 -1.91 -2.95
C GLU A 95 -7.91 -1.53 -4.23
N ARG A 96 -8.37 -0.28 -4.32
CA ARG A 96 -9.18 0.19 -5.46
C ARG A 96 -8.70 1.53 -6.01
N ILE A 97 -8.56 1.60 -7.33
CA ILE A 97 -8.31 2.84 -8.09
C ILE A 97 -9.51 3.10 -8.98
N VAL A 98 -10.10 4.31 -8.88
CA VAL A 98 -11.20 4.74 -9.76
C VAL A 98 -10.81 6.03 -10.47
N LEU A 99 -10.66 5.96 -11.79
CA LEU A 99 -10.44 7.13 -12.64
C LEU A 99 -11.72 7.44 -13.42
N LYS A 100 -12.14 8.70 -13.43
CA LYS A 100 -13.25 9.15 -14.27
C LYS A 100 -12.76 10.26 -15.18
N GLN A 101 -13.10 10.14 -16.45
CA GLN A 101 -12.94 11.25 -17.36
C GLN A 101 -13.96 12.31 -16.98
N MET A 102 -13.50 13.54 -16.75
CA MET A 102 -14.44 14.64 -16.61
C MET A 102 -15.09 14.84 -17.97
N ALA A 103 -16.44 14.83 -18.02
CA ALA A 103 -17.11 15.33 -19.20
C ALA A 103 -16.55 16.73 -19.46
N SER A 104 -16.04 16.98 -20.67
CA SER A 104 -15.66 18.32 -21.10
C SER A 104 -16.93 19.14 -21.10
N SER A 105 -17.31 19.63 -19.92
CA SER A 105 -18.47 20.46 -19.71
C SER A 105 -18.14 21.73 -20.42
N ASN A 106 -18.69 21.87 -21.64
CA ASN A 106 -18.66 23.05 -22.49
C ASN A 106 -18.11 24.26 -21.73
N LEU A 107 -16.79 24.44 -21.77
CA LEU A 107 -16.11 25.63 -21.26
C LEU A 107 -16.33 26.77 -22.26
N HIS A 108 -17.58 26.93 -22.68
CA HIS A 108 -18.02 27.86 -23.69
C HIS A 108 -19.38 28.42 -23.31
N ASN A 109 -19.30 29.66 -22.81
CA ASN A 109 -20.31 30.70 -22.71
C ASN A 109 -21.58 30.43 -21.87
N GLY A 110 -21.68 31.17 -20.75
CA GLY A 110 -22.99 31.61 -20.26
C GLY A 110 -23.13 31.64 -18.75
N THR A 111 -22.88 32.83 -18.19
CA THR A 111 -23.45 33.37 -16.95
C THR A 111 -24.66 32.62 -16.36
N THR A 112 -24.50 31.92 -15.23
CA THR A 112 -25.27 32.16 -13.98
C THR A 112 -24.89 31.18 -12.86
N PRO A 113 -24.97 31.59 -11.57
CA PRO A 113 -24.51 30.81 -10.43
C PRO A 113 -25.67 30.04 -9.78
N HIS A 114 -25.64 28.70 -9.81
CA HIS A 114 -26.44 27.91 -8.88
C HIS A 114 -25.60 26.86 -8.15
N LYS A 115 -25.47 27.08 -6.83
CA LYS A 115 -24.88 26.21 -5.82
C LYS A 115 -25.73 24.95 -5.64
N HIS A 116 -25.28 23.82 -6.18
CA HIS A 116 -25.61 22.51 -5.60
C HIS A 116 -24.33 21.67 -5.50
N ASN A 117 -23.67 21.79 -4.35
CA ASN A 117 -22.51 20.99 -3.97
C ASN A 117 -22.98 19.62 -3.46
N LYS A 118 -22.99 18.59 -4.33
CA LYS A 118 -22.78 17.22 -3.83
C LYS A 118 -21.28 16.97 -3.72
N PRO A 119 -20.77 16.45 -2.59
CA PRO A 119 -19.35 16.17 -2.44
C PRO A 119 -19.00 14.95 -3.29
N ILE A 120 -18.40 15.21 -4.44
CA ILE A 120 -17.76 14.22 -5.30
C ILE A 120 -16.45 13.81 -4.58
N ARG A 121 -16.50 12.79 -3.72
CA ARG A 121 -15.41 12.47 -2.80
C ARG A 121 -14.27 11.63 -3.38
N ASP A 122 -14.47 10.95 -4.52
CA ASP A 122 -13.50 9.91 -4.96
C ASP A 122 -13.02 10.06 -6.41
N LEU A 123 -13.11 11.26 -7.01
CA LEU A 123 -12.79 11.43 -8.44
C LEU A 123 -11.48 12.16 -8.69
N ILE A 124 -10.53 11.41 -9.23
CA ILE A 124 -9.38 11.95 -9.95
C ILE A 124 -9.84 12.18 -11.39
N GLY A 125 -10.11 13.45 -11.72
CA GLY A 125 -10.52 13.83 -13.05
C GLY A 125 -9.32 13.99 -13.96
N LEU A 126 -9.32 13.26 -15.05
CA LEU A 126 -8.29 13.33 -16.08
C LEU A 126 -8.95 13.73 -17.40
N GLU A 127 -8.25 14.57 -18.16
CA GLU A 127 -8.77 15.13 -19.41
C GLU A 127 -8.75 14.10 -20.54
N ASN A 128 -7.87 13.09 -20.46
CA ASN A 128 -7.93 11.90 -21.31
C ASN A 128 -7.45 10.65 -20.54
N LEU A 129 -8.26 9.58 -20.51
CA LEU A 129 -7.86 8.27 -19.97
C LEU A 129 -7.37 7.31 -21.07
N GLU A 130 -7.39 7.70 -22.34
CA GLU A 130 -6.82 6.89 -23.42
C GLU A 130 -5.30 6.84 -23.30
N GLY A 131 -4.72 5.67 -23.50
CA GLY A 131 -3.28 5.48 -23.44
C GLY A 131 -2.87 4.11 -22.94
N TYR A 132 -1.57 3.93 -22.74
CA TYR A 132 -0.99 2.77 -22.11
C TYR A 132 -0.94 2.97 -20.60
N TYR A 133 -1.26 1.89 -19.89
CA TYR A 133 -1.21 1.82 -18.45
C TYR A 133 -0.30 0.68 -18.04
N ARG A 134 0.59 1.01 -17.11
CA ARG A 134 1.42 0.08 -16.38
C ARG A 134 0.77 -0.16 -15.02
N LEU A 135 0.27 -1.36 -14.80
CA LEU A 135 -0.30 -1.79 -13.54
C LEU A 135 0.71 -2.63 -12.79
N GLN A 136 1.07 -2.23 -11.58
CA GLN A 136 2.00 -2.95 -10.72
C GLN A 136 1.29 -3.39 -9.44
N VAL A 137 1.57 -4.62 -9.04
CA VAL A 137 1.26 -5.12 -7.70
C VAL A 137 2.58 -5.40 -7.01
N LYS A 138 2.78 -4.75 -5.86
CA LYS A 138 4.01 -4.91 -5.07
C LYS A 138 3.69 -5.64 -3.77
N GLY A 139 4.42 -6.71 -3.48
CA GLY A 139 4.31 -7.41 -2.21
C GLY A 139 5.22 -6.80 -1.14
N SER A 140 4.67 -6.59 0.05
CA SER A 140 5.36 -6.20 1.27
C SER A 140 4.90 -7.13 2.42
N SER A 141 5.74 -7.30 3.44
CA SER A 141 5.39 -8.02 4.67
C SER A 141 5.36 -7.01 5.81
N VAL A 142 4.23 -6.95 6.51
CA VAL A 142 4.04 -6.01 7.64
C VAL A 142 4.10 -6.71 8.99
N ALA A 143 4.04 -8.04 9.02
CA ALA A 143 4.15 -8.83 10.24
C ALA A 143 4.99 -10.10 10.04
N VAL A 144 5.54 -10.61 11.15
CA VAL A 144 6.27 -11.88 11.18
C VAL A 144 5.34 -13.01 10.72
N GLY A 145 5.75 -13.75 9.70
CA GLY A 145 4.96 -14.84 9.10
C GLY A 145 4.43 -14.57 7.69
N GLY A 146 4.71 -13.39 7.11
CA GLY A 146 4.31 -13.03 5.73
C GLY A 146 5.06 -13.73 4.59
N ASP A 147 6.10 -14.52 4.90
CA ASP A 147 7.06 -15.03 3.90
C ASP A 147 6.48 -16.09 2.93
N GLY A 148 5.23 -16.52 3.10
CA GLY A 148 4.60 -17.60 2.32
C GLY A 148 4.20 -17.24 0.88
N GLY A 149 4.44 -16.01 0.44
CA GLY A 149 3.89 -15.44 -0.77
C GLY A 149 2.36 -15.29 -0.72
N GLN A 150 1.80 -14.48 -1.61
CA GLN A 150 0.37 -14.18 -1.62
C GLN A 150 -0.29 -14.45 -2.96
N LYS A 151 -1.49 -15.03 -2.89
CA LYS A 151 -2.39 -15.13 -4.04
C LYS A 151 -3.27 -13.91 -4.07
N TYR A 152 -3.39 -13.33 -5.24
CA TYR A 152 -4.18 -12.13 -5.43
C TYR A 152 -4.91 -12.19 -6.77
N ALA A 153 -6.01 -11.44 -6.84
CA ALA A 153 -6.77 -11.24 -8.05
C ALA A 153 -6.80 -9.75 -8.37
N ILE A 154 -6.71 -9.44 -9.66
CA ILE A 154 -6.90 -8.10 -10.20
C ILE A 154 -8.15 -8.10 -11.07
N VAL A 155 -8.99 -7.10 -10.87
CA VAL A 155 -10.14 -6.81 -11.72
C VAL A 155 -9.97 -5.44 -12.36
N ILE A 156 -9.88 -5.41 -13.70
CA ILE A 156 -9.84 -4.18 -14.48
C ILE A 156 -11.19 -4.03 -15.17
N ALA A 157 -11.92 -2.99 -14.81
CA ALA A 157 -13.24 -2.66 -15.31
C ALA A 157 -13.22 -1.28 -15.98
N SER A 158 -13.83 -1.18 -17.17
CA SER A 158 -14.00 0.11 -17.83
C SER A 158 -15.40 0.30 -18.40
N LYS A 159 -15.88 1.55 -18.38
CA LYS A 159 -17.06 2.04 -19.08
C LYS A 159 -16.64 3.09 -20.10
N GLY A 160 -17.12 2.97 -21.33
CA GLY A 160 -16.74 3.86 -22.44
C GLY A 160 -15.34 3.58 -23.03
N TYR A 161 -14.65 2.52 -22.60
CA TYR A 161 -13.37 2.10 -23.16
C TYR A 161 -13.36 0.62 -23.55
N GLN A 162 -12.55 0.30 -24.53
CA GLN A 162 -12.04 -1.03 -24.80
C GLN A 162 -10.71 -1.19 -24.06
N ILE A 163 -10.53 -2.35 -23.42
CA ILE A 163 -9.29 -2.73 -22.73
C ILE A 163 -8.62 -3.79 -23.59
N SER A 164 -7.34 -3.62 -23.92
CA SER A 164 -6.49 -4.68 -24.46
C SER A 164 -5.31 -4.92 -23.51
N ILE A 165 -5.07 -6.17 -23.15
CA ILE A 165 -3.82 -6.55 -22.48
C ILE A 165 -2.74 -6.54 -23.56
N GLU A 166 -1.63 -5.89 -23.26
CA GLU A 166 -0.55 -5.69 -24.19
C GLU A 166 0.72 -6.39 -23.69
N GLU A 167 1.64 -6.66 -24.61
CA GLU A 167 2.97 -7.12 -24.23
C GLU A 167 3.68 -6.04 -23.40
N HIS A 168 4.43 -6.47 -22.39
CA HIS A 168 5.15 -5.59 -21.46
C HIS A 168 6.01 -4.54 -22.19
N SER A 169 6.66 -4.95 -23.29
CA SER A 169 7.49 -4.10 -24.15
C SER A 169 6.76 -2.87 -24.71
N LYS A 170 5.43 -2.91 -24.85
CA LYS A 170 4.65 -1.74 -25.33
C LYS A 170 4.52 -0.65 -24.28
N CYS A 171 4.49 -1.01 -23.00
CA CYS A 171 4.56 -0.03 -21.91
C CYS A 171 5.99 0.50 -21.69
N ASP A 172 7.01 -0.18 -22.21
CA ASP A 172 8.41 0.26 -22.14
C ASP A 172 8.80 1.15 -23.33
N ASN A 173 8.31 0.85 -24.54
CA ASN A 173 8.68 1.52 -25.78
C ASN A 173 8.16 2.95 -25.92
N THR A 174 7.19 3.37 -25.11
CA THR A 174 6.73 4.76 -25.04
C THR A 174 7.66 5.60 -24.16
N SER A 175 8.93 5.71 -24.54
CA SER A 175 9.90 6.72 -24.05
C SER A 175 9.82 7.01 -22.54
N SER A 176 9.54 6.00 -21.72
CA SER A 176 9.31 6.19 -20.29
C SER A 176 10.62 5.93 -19.59
N GLY A 177 11.49 6.94 -19.59
CA GLY A 177 12.85 6.92 -19.03
C GLY A 177 12.93 6.73 -17.50
N TYR A 178 11.98 6.04 -16.88
CA TYR A 178 11.92 5.88 -15.42
C TYR A 178 12.33 4.50 -14.93
N MET A 179 12.38 3.49 -15.81
CA MET A 179 12.88 2.17 -15.44
C MET A 179 13.97 1.70 -16.40
N CYS A 180 14.98 1.08 -15.81
CA CYS A 180 16.05 0.48 -16.55
C CYS A 180 15.54 -0.60 -17.49
N PRO A 181 15.76 -0.50 -18.81
CA PRO A 181 15.41 -1.60 -19.70
C PRO A 181 16.19 -2.82 -19.25
N MET A 182 15.50 -3.88 -18.82
CA MET A 182 16.17 -5.11 -18.47
C MET A 182 16.77 -5.72 -19.72
N SER A 183 18.04 -6.12 -19.65
CA SER A 183 18.72 -6.80 -20.75
C SER A 183 18.02 -8.14 -21.02
N THR A 184 17.09 -8.18 -21.98
CA THR A 184 16.60 -9.46 -22.48
C THR A 184 17.72 -10.09 -23.29
N SER A 185 18.38 -11.10 -22.71
CA SER A 185 19.45 -11.85 -23.36
C SER A 185 18.88 -12.68 -24.53
N THR A 186 18.52 -11.99 -25.61
CA THR A 186 18.16 -12.64 -26.86
C THR A 186 19.45 -12.87 -27.60
N SER A 187 19.93 -14.11 -27.59
CA SER A 187 21.12 -14.59 -28.28
C SER A 187 20.93 -14.59 -29.79
N SER A 188 20.86 -13.40 -30.41
CA SER A 188 20.91 -13.26 -31.86
C SER A 188 22.38 -13.20 -32.30
N SER A 189 22.89 -14.36 -32.72
CA SER A 189 24.16 -14.49 -33.43
C SER A 189 24.03 -13.95 -34.86
N SER A 190 24.56 -12.76 -35.15
CA SER A 190 24.94 -12.38 -36.52
C SER A 190 25.78 -11.11 -36.60
N THR A 191 27.05 -11.31 -36.93
CA THR A 191 27.85 -10.62 -37.96
C THR A 191 27.78 -9.10 -38.08
N SER A 192 28.83 -8.50 -37.54
CA SER A 192 29.47 -7.21 -37.85
C SER A 192 29.16 -6.54 -39.19
N SER A 193 28.63 -5.31 -39.13
CA SER A 193 29.07 -4.19 -39.97
C SER A 193 28.83 -2.87 -39.25
N SER A 194 29.93 -2.21 -38.94
CA SER A 194 30.04 -0.93 -38.24
C SER A 194 29.44 0.23 -39.05
N THR A 195 28.46 0.93 -38.48
CA THR A 195 28.22 2.33 -38.82
C THR A 195 27.80 3.05 -37.55
N SER A 196 28.67 3.94 -37.11
CA SER A 196 28.54 4.81 -35.94
C SER A 196 27.38 5.80 -36.14
N SER A 197 26.19 5.41 -35.69
CA SER A 197 25.06 6.31 -35.52
C SER A 197 24.93 6.70 -34.04
N SER A 198 24.87 8.01 -33.84
CA SER A 198 24.72 8.74 -32.59
C SER A 198 23.77 8.08 -31.58
N SER A 199 24.36 7.64 -30.48
CA SER A 199 23.75 7.16 -29.23
C SER A 199 23.04 8.28 -28.47
N SER A 200 21.96 8.83 -29.02
CA SER A 200 21.16 9.88 -28.39
C SER A 200 19.81 9.34 -27.92
N SER A 201 19.74 8.87 -26.67
CA SER A 201 18.57 8.98 -25.77
C SER A 201 18.65 8.11 -24.51
N SER A 202 19.68 7.27 -24.32
CA SER A 202 19.82 6.43 -23.12
C SER A 202 20.08 7.20 -21.82
N SER A 203 20.40 8.50 -21.90
CA SER A 203 20.74 9.33 -20.73
C SER A 203 19.55 9.70 -19.84
N GLN A 204 18.31 9.62 -20.34
CA GLN A 204 17.14 9.96 -19.53
C GLN A 204 16.71 8.85 -18.56
N VAL A 205 17.18 7.62 -18.78
CA VAL A 205 16.93 6.51 -17.87
C VAL A 205 17.70 6.80 -16.58
N CYS A 206 17.00 7.02 -15.46
CA CYS A 206 17.55 7.50 -14.19
C CYS A 206 17.70 9.03 -14.05
N SER A 207 16.79 9.79 -14.66
CA SER A 207 16.70 11.26 -14.49
C SER A 207 17.97 12.03 -14.86
N ASN A 208 18.87 11.45 -15.67
CA ASN A 208 20.23 11.94 -15.93
C ASN A 208 21.11 12.08 -14.67
N HIS A 209 20.75 11.40 -13.58
CA HIS A 209 21.41 11.46 -12.29
C HIS A 209 21.91 10.10 -11.80
N GLY A 210 22.03 9.13 -12.70
CA GLY A 210 22.53 7.79 -12.39
C GLY A 210 22.94 7.02 -13.63
N THR A 211 23.50 5.83 -13.42
CA THR A 211 23.70 4.85 -14.47
C THR A 211 22.67 3.75 -14.32
N CYS A 212 22.05 3.37 -15.43
CA CYS A 212 21.08 2.31 -15.42
C CYS A 212 21.77 0.93 -15.35
N ASN A 213 21.53 0.17 -14.28
CA ASN A 213 21.94 -1.24 -14.21
C ASN A 213 20.86 -2.11 -14.87
N THR A 214 21.06 -2.44 -16.15
CA THR A 214 20.12 -3.21 -16.96
C THR A 214 20.04 -4.69 -16.58
N GLU A 215 20.99 -5.22 -15.81
CA GLU A 215 20.91 -6.58 -15.27
C GLU A 215 19.94 -6.65 -14.09
N LYS A 216 19.96 -5.63 -13.23
CA LYS A 216 19.10 -5.55 -12.04
C LYS A 216 17.78 -4.82 -12.29
N GLY A 217 17.67 -4.08 -13.38
CA GLY A 217 16.51 -3.21 -13.65
C GLY A 217 16.42 -2.03 -12.67
N VAL A 218 17.53 -1.59 -12.08
CA VAL A 218 17.57 -0.52 -11.05
C VAL A 218 18.57 0.56 -11.44
N CYS A 219 18.25 1.82 -11.12
CA CYS A 219 19.16 2.93 -11.29
C CYS A 219 20.23 2.97 -10.19
N GLU A 220 21.50 2.98 -10.60
CA GLU A 220 22.65 3.27 -9.74
C GLU A 220 22.86 4.78 -9.72
N CYS A 221 22.28 5.45 -8.72
CA CYS A 221 22.32 6.90 -8.63
C CYS A 221 23.72 7.45 -8.35
N SER A 222 24.02 8.58 -8.99
CA SER A 222 25.21 9.38 -8.73
C SER A 222 25.22 9.84 -7.28
N SER A 223 26.40 10.18 -6.76
CA SER A 223 26.53 10.77 -5.42
C SER A 223 25.56 11.94 -5.27
N ASN A 224 24.81 11.97 -4.17
CA ASN A 224 23.75 12.94 -3.87
C ASN A 224 22.41 12.76 -4.59
N TYR A 225 22.17 11.65 -5.28
CA TYR A 225 20.84 11.35 -5.83
C TYR A 225 20.28 10.04 -5.27
N GLY A 226 18.96 9.94 -5.24
CA GLY A 226 18.24 8.79 -4.72
C GLY A 226 16.89 8.59 -5.39
N GLY A 227 16.25 7.49 -5.05
CA GLY A 227 14.99 7.05 -5.64
C GLY A 227 15.20 5.97 -6.69
N ILE A 228 14.09 5.36 -7.11
CA ILE A 228 14.09 4.29 -8.12
C ILE A 228 14.66 4.79 -9.46
N ASP A 229 14.46 6.07 -9.75
CA ASP A 229 14.83 6.77 -10.99
C ASP A 229 15.88 7.87 -10.75
N CYS A 230 16.51 7.92 -9.58
CA CYS A 230 17.40 9.02 -9.17
C CYS A 230 16.77 10.41 -9.24
N GLY A 231 15.44 10.50 -9.13
CA GLY A 231 14.67 11.72 -9.35
C GLY A 231 14.74 12.75 -8.21
N PHE A 232 15.29 12.39 -7.05
CA PHE A 232 15.47 13.33 -5.94
C PHE A 232 16.93 13.52 -5.53
N THR A 233 17.23 14.71 -5.05
CA THR A 233 18.53 15.05 -4.46
C THR A 233 18.58 14.66 -2.99
N SER A 234 19.77 14.31 -2.53
CA SER A 234 20.09 14.06 -1.13
C SER A 234 21.35 14.82 -0.76
N HIS A 235 21.45 15.22 0.50
CA HIS A 235 22.57 16.03 0.97
C HIS A 235 23.54 15.20 1.80
N GLU A 236 24.81 15.11 1.36
CA GLU A 236 25.86 14.53 2.19
C GLU A 236 26.20 15.45 3.36
N LEU A 237 26.16 14.95 4.59
CA LEU A 237 26.65 15.69 5.74
C LEU A 237 28.17 15.70 5.76
N SER A 238 28.74 16.91 5.88
CA SER A 238 30.18 17.07 6.02
C SER A 238 30.63 16.81 7.46
N PHE A 239 31.63 15.96 7.65
CA PHE A 239 32.23 15.76 8.96
C PHE A 239 32.87 17.05 9.51
N ALA A 240 32.52 17.44 10.73
CA ALA A 240 33.04 18.65 11.38
C ALA A 240 34.33 18.39 12.19
N GLY A 241 34.66 17.12 12.46
CA GLY A 241 35.65 16.75 13.46
C GLY A 241 34.97 16.45 14.81
N SER A 242 35.77 16.06 15.82
CA SER A 242 35.29 15.81 17.20
C SER A 242 34.08 14.86 17.31
N GLY A 243 33.93 13.94 16.35
CA GLY A 243 32.87 12.94 16.36
C GLY A 243 31.51 13.48 15.95
N GLN A 244 31.45 14.65 15.32
CA GLN A 244 30.21 15.31 14.93
C GLN A 244 30.22 15.69 13.45
N PHE A 245 29.05 15.65 12.82
CA PHE A 245 28.82 16.21 11.48
C PHE A 245 28.36 17.66 11.58
N LYS A 246 28.72 18.49 10.59
CA LYS A 246 28.25 19.87 10.50
C LYS A 246 26.71 19.85 10.46
N PRO A 247 26.02 20.58 11.36
CA PRO A 247 24.57 20.64 11.34
C PRO A 247 24.06 21.11 9.98
N LYS A 248 23.02 20.45 9.47
CA LYS A 248 22.34 20.84 8.23
C LYS A 248 20.99 21.43 8.60
N HIS A 249 20.81 22.70 8.30
CA HIS A 249 19.53 23.38 8.44
C HIS A 249 18.59 23.02 7.28
N ILE A 250 17.33 22.74 7.60
CA ILE A 250 16.30 22.27 6.68
C ILE A 250 15.01 23.04 6.97
N GLN A 251 14.35 23.47 5.89
CA GLN A 251 12.99 24.01 5.91
C GLN A 251 12.14 23.18 4.95
N MET A 252 11.00 22.68 5.41
CA MET A 252 10.12 21.80 4.63
C MET A 252 8.65 22.03 4.98
N LYS A 253 7.76 21.88 3.99
CA LYS A 253 6.32 21.96 4.24
C LYS A 253 5.78 20.60 4.69
N ALA A 254 4.59 20.62 5.28
CA ALA A 254 3.85 19.39 5.52
C ALA A 254 3.67 18.64 4.19
N GLY A 255 4.05 17.37 4.19
CA GLY A 255 4.04 16.48 3.05
C GLY A 255 5.36 16.39 2.26
N ASP A 256 6.27 17.33 2.44
CA ASP A 256 7.53 17.32 1.71
C ASP A 256 8.50 16.28 2.30
N TRP A 257 9.42 15.82 1.45
CA TRP A 257 10.54 14.96 1.83
C TRP A 257 11.85 15.72 1.70
N GLU A 258 12.74 15.53 2.67
CA GLU A 258 14.14 15.89 2.56
C GLU A 258 15.02 14.67 2.83
N PHE A 259 16.06 14.51 2.02
CA PHE A 259 16.97 13.36 2.11
C PHE A 259 18.37 13.81 2.48
N VAL A 260 18.93 13.18 3.50
CA VAL A 260 20.26 13.47 4.03
C VAL A 260 21.03 12.16 4.16
N HIS A 261 22.33 12.14 3.91
CA HIS A 261 23.12 10.93 4.10
C HIS A 261 24.51 11.23 4.65
N PHE A 262 25.14 10.24 5.26
CA PHE A 262 26.51 10.36 5.72
C PHE A 262 27.23 9.01 5.76
N SER A 263 28.55 9.06 5.58
CA SER A 263 29.41 7.88 5.59
C SER A 263 29.97 7.64 6.99
N THR A 264 29.78 6.43 7.48
CA THR A 264 30.23 5.98 8.80
C THR A 264 31.76 5.86 8.87
N LYS A 265 32.41 5.68 7.71
CA LYS A 265 33.88 5.73 7.58
C LYS A 265 34.49 7.07 8.03
N GLN A 266 33.70 8.14 8.02
CA GLN A 266 34.16 9.45 8.50
C GLN A 266 34.25 9.50 10.04
N LEU A 267 33.46 8.66 10.72
CA LEU A 267 33.40 8.56 12.18
C LEU A 267 34.59 7.81 12.78
N ASP A 268 35.14 6.82 12.07
CA ASP A 268 36.28 6.00 12.52
C ASP A 268 37.56 6.82 12.79
N LYS A 269 37.58 8.10 12.38
CA LYS A 269 38.72 9.01 12.57
C LYS A 269 38.85 9.58 13.98
N VAL A 270 37.84 9.46 14.85
CA VAL A 270 37.78 10.19 16.14
C VAL A 270 37.85 9.30 17.40
N GLY A 271 38.04 7.98 17.24
CA GLY A 271 38.26 7.05 18.35
C GLY A 271 37.06 6.14 18.62
N ASP A 272 37.04 5.50 19.79
CA ASP A 272 36.01 4.51 20.16
C ASP A 272 34.65 5.19 20.46
N TYR A 273 33.64 4.87 19.66
CA TYR A 273 32.24 5.25 19.86
C TYR A 273 31.35 4.01 19.83
N ASP A 274 30.28 4.02 20.64
CA ASP A 274 29.38 2.87 20.77
C ASP A 274 28.09 3.05 19.96
N ALA A 275 27.74 4.30 19.64
CA ALA A 275 26.54 4.64 18.91
C ALA A 275 26.64 6.01 18.23
N VAL A 276 25.70 6.27 17.33
CA VAL A 276 25.46 7.58 16.72
C VAL A 276 24.08 8.06 17.15
N GLU A 277 24.01 9.31 17.61
CA GLU A 277 22.75 9.98 17.92
C GLU A 277 22.42 10.97 16.80
N ILE A 278 21.22 10.85 16.25
CA ILE A 278 20.63 11.75 15.27
C ILE A 278 19.57 12.57 15.99
N GLN A 279 19.70 13.89 16.00
CA GLN A 279 18.78 14.80 16.69
C GLN A 279 18.25 15.87 15.73
N PHE A 280 16.98 16.23 15.88
CA PHE A 280 16.38 17.39 15.24
C PHE A 280 16.32 18.55 16.23
N GLN A 281 17.17 19.55 16.01
CA GLN A 281 17.06 20.81 16.75
C GLN A 281 16.05 21.72 16.05
N MET A 282 14.80 21.69 16.51
CA MET A 282 13.73 22.55 15.99
C MET A 282 14.03 24.03 16.25
N ASP A 283 13.75 24.89 15.27
CA ASP A 283 13.77 26.34 15.46
C ASP A 283 12.64 26.75 16.41
N ARG A 284 12.86 27.81 17.20
CA ARG A 284 11.92 28.26 18.24
C ARG A 284 10.51 28.58 17.72
N SER A 285 10.38 28.91 16.43
CA SER A 285 9.10 29.26 15.80
C SER A 285 8.50 28.14 14.96
N SER A 286 9.18 26.99 14.85
CA SER A 286 8.67 25.90 14.03
C SER A 286 7.57 25.15 14.78
N LEU A 287 6.43 24.97 14.11
CA LEU A 287 5.27 24.21 14.59
C LEU A 287 5.07 22.91 13.81
N GLY A 288 6.00 22.58 12.92
CA GLY A 288 5.91 21.38 12.10
C GLY A 288 6.33 20.13 12.86
N ASP A 289 5.94 18.98 12.30
CA ASP A 289 6.18 17.65 12.87
C ASP A 289 7.05 16.81 11.91
N PRO A 290 8.39 16.99 11.93
CA PRO A 290 9.27 16.22 11.06
C PRO A 290 9.51 14.82 11.63
N ASP A 291 9.11 13.81 10.86
CA ASP A 291 9.37 12.40 11.14
C ASP A 291 10.72 11.97 10.54
N LEU A 292 11.52 11.27 11.34
CA LEU A 292 12.80 10.73 10.90
C LEU A 292 12.66 9.25 10.53
N TYR A 293 13.09 8.90 9.32
CA TYR A 293 13.24 7.53 8.85
C TYR A 293 14.70 7.28 8.51
N VAL A 294 15.19 6.07 8.82
CA VAL A 294 16.60 5.70 8.60
C VAL A 294 16.70 4.35 7.91
N SER A 295 17.56 4.31 6.89
CA SER A 295 18.02 3.09 6.23
C SER A 295 19.54 3.04 6.18
N PHE A 296 20.08 1.83 6.19
CA PHE A 296 21.48 1.48 6.07
C PHE A 296 21.72 0.94 4.65
N GLY A 297 22.72 1.48 3.95
CA GLY A 297 23.10 1.00 2.62
C GLY A 297 22.71 1.95 1.51
N HIS A 298 22.32 1.40 0.35
CA HIS A 298 22.16 2.17 -0.88
C HIS A 298 20.76 2.75 -1.08
N THR A 299 19.76 2.24 -0.37
CA THR A 299 18.37 2.68 -0.48
C THR A 299 18.05 3.77 0.54
N PHE A 300 17.49 4.88 0.07
CA PHE A 300 16.92 5.87 0.97
C PHE A 300 15.65 5.32 1.61
N PRO A 301 15.38 5.69 2.87
CA PRO A 301 14.15 5.27 3.50
C PRO A 301 12.95 6.02 2.91
N ASP A 302 11.79 5.39 2.95
CA ASP A 302 10.49 6.02 2.73
C ASP A 302 9.54 5.61 3.87
N LEU A 303 8.25 5.98 3.77
CA LEU A 303 7.26 5.60 4.79
C LEU A 303 7.19 4.10 5.03
N ARG A 304 7.49 3.27 4.02
CA ARG A 304 7.37 1.80 4.04
C ARG A 304 8.70 1.12 4.36
N TYR A 305 9.77 1.52 3.69
CA TYR A 305 11.05 0.86 3.75
C TYR A 305 12.00 1.69 4.58
N HIS A 306 12.04 1.42 5.88
CA HIS A 306 13.03 1.96 6.78
C HIS A 306 13.42 0.88 7.78
N GLN A 307 14.60 0.99 8.36
CA GLN A 307 15.09 0.07 9.38
C GLN A 307 14.92 0.63 10.79
N LYS A 308 14.91 1.95 10.91
CA LYS A 308 14.60 2.67 12.15
C LYS A 308 13.77 3.89 11.82
N GLN A 309 12.97 4.33 12.79
CA GLN A 309 12.24 5.58 12.69
C GLN A 309 12.13 6.24 14.06
N SER A 310 11.93 7.55 14.07
CA SER A 310 11.51 8.33 15.22
C SER A 310 10.46 9.32 14.74
N LEU A 311 9.23 9.13 15.22
CA LEU A 311 8.09 9.99 14.88
C LEU A 311 8.06 11.14 15.87
N GLY A 312 7.89 12.38 15.42
CA GLY A 312 8.11 13.61 16.21
C GLY A 312 7.16 13.85 17.39
N ASN A 313 6.31 12.88 17.72
CA ASN A 313 5.11 13.08 18.52
C ASN A 313 5.12 12.32 19.86
N ASP A 314 6.12 12.57 20.70
CA ASP A 314 6.06 12.16 22.11
C ASP A 314 5.28 13.17 22.99
N GLY A 315 4.63 14.17 22.37
CA GLY A 315 3.86 15.22 23.04
C GLY A 315 4.73 16.23 23.81
N SER A 316 6.06 16.10 23.79
CA SER A 316 6.97 16.99 24.52
C SER A 316 7.33 18.26 23.74
N GLY A 317 6.93 18.35 22.46
CA GLY A 317 7.20 19.49 21.59
C GLY A 317 8.69 19.69 21.29
N HIS A 318 9.55 18.74 21.65
CA HIS A 318 10.99 18.93 21.68
C HIS A 318 11.75 17.74 21.08
N SER A 319 12.26 17.96 19.87
CA SER A 319 13.40 17.24 19.27
C SER A 319 13.23 15.72 19.12
N THR A 320 12.89 15.29 17.91
CA THR A 320 13.10 13.91 17.44
C THR A 320 14.56 13.51 17.70
N SER A 321 14.80 12.44 18.48
CA SER A 321 16.13 11.87 18.71
C SER A 321 16.11 10.37 18.46
N LEU A 322 17.07 9.89 17.68
CA LEU A 322 17.25 8.48 17.37
C LEU A 322 18.70 8.07 17.63
N VAL A 323 18.88 7.07 18.49
CA VAL A 323 20.19 6.47 18.77
C VAL A 323 20.32 5.17 17.98
N ILE A 324 21.42 5.03 17.24
CA ILE A 324 21.74 3.85 16.44
C ILE A 324 23.04 3.27 16.96
N SER A 325 23.05 1.98 17.29
CA SER A 325 24.22 1.32 17.86
C SER A 325 25.32 1.08 16.80
N TYR A 326 26.58 1.10 17.19
CA TYR A 326 27.73 0.91 16.29
C TYR A 326 27.61 -0.40 15.48
N HIS A 327 27.13 -1.47 16.12
CA HIS A 327 26.95 -2.77 15.47
C HIS A 327 25.92 -2.76 14.32
N GLU A 328 24.94 -1.86 14.36
CA GLU A 328 23.95 -1.69 13.27
C GLU A 328 24.52 -0.86 12.10
N ILE A 329 25.59 -0.12 12.36
CA ILE A 329 26.14 0.91 11.46
C ILE A 329 27.29 0.35 10.60
N THR A 330 27.70 -0.90 10.83
CA THR A 330 28.94 -1.43 10.25
C THR A 330 28.86 -1.52 8.72
N THR A 331 29.74 -0.75 8.07
CA THR A 331 30.15 -0.73 6.65
C THR A 331 29.32 0.03 5.62
N ASN A 332 28.09 0.45 5.95
CA ASN A 332 27.21 1.08 4.97
C ASN A 332 26.99 2.57 5.24
N PRO A 333 26.79 3.40 4.20
CA PRO A 333 26.32 4.78 4.41
C PRO A 333 24.95 4.75 5.11
N ILE A 334 24.76 5.68 6.04
CA ILE A 334 23.46 5.91 6.67
C ILE A 334 22.71 6.92 5.82
N ARG A 335 21.46 6.59 5.47
CA ARG A 335 20.55 7.43 4.70
C ARG A 335 19.36 7.78 5.57
N LEU A 336 19.08 9.07 5.65
CA LEU A 336 17.98 9.67 6.40
C LEU A 336 16.94 10.17 5.39
N GLY A 337 15.70 9.84 5.63
CA GLY A 337 14.54 10.43 4.96
C GLY A 337 13.73 11.15 6.01
N ILE A 338 13.44 12.42 5.77
CA ILE A 338 12.76 13.27 6.74
C ILE A 338 11.47 13.74 6.08
N TYR A 339 10.35 13.36 6.70
CA TYR A 339 9.02 13.63 6.17
C TYR A 339 8.34 14.68 7.04
N GLY A 340 7.85 15.76 6.43
CA GLY A 340 7.01 16.71 7.14
C GLY A 340 5.64 16.10 7.39
N HIS A 341 5.37 15.50 8.55
CA HIS A 341 4.12 14.77 8.79
C HIS A 341 2.89 15.67 8.74
N CYS A 342 2.90 16.79 9.47
CA CYS A 342 1.69 17.60 9.58
C CYS A 342 1.89 19.09 9.87
N CYS A 343 0.74 19.76 9.70
CA CYS A 343 0.26 20.93 10.43
C CYS A 343 0.89 22.29 10.07
N ALA A 344 2.21 22.37 9.91
CA ALA A 344 2.89 23.62 9.59
C ALA A 344 4.22 23.36 8.90
N GLU A 345 4.87 24.43 8.46
CA GLU A 345 6.24 24.38 7.96
C GLU A 345 7.20 24.00 9.10
N SER A 346 8.03 23.00 8.85
CA SER A 346 9.09 22.54 9.76
C SER A 346 10.38 23.28 9.42
N SER A 347 11.04 23.85 10.43
CA SER A 347 12.35 24.50 10.32
C SER A 347 13.22 24.00 11.45
N PHE A 348 14.31 23.30 11.12
CA PHE A 348 15.14 22.61 12.10
C PHE A 348 16.55 22.35 11.58
N SER A 349 17.45 21.96 12.49
CA SER A 349 18.80 21.49 12.14
C SER A 349 18.96 20.01 12.46
N VAL A 350 19.44 19.23 11.48
CA VAL A 350 19.81 17.84 11.68
C VAL A 350 21.22 17.79 12.27
N ILE A 351 21.33 17.20 13.46
CA ILE A 351 22.59 17.04 14.18
C ILE A 351 22.89 15.55 14.28
N VAL A 352 24.07 15.16 13.81
CA VAL A 352 24.57 13.78 13.92
C VAL A 352 25.85 13.80 14.71
N LYS A 353 25.89 13.11 15.86
CA LYS A 353 27.06 13.06 16.74
C LYS A 353 27.30 11.66 17.26
N GLN A 354 28.57 11.31 17.44
CA GLN A 354 28.98 10.13 18.16
C GLN A 354 28.59 10.26 19.63
N ILE A 355 28.12 9.16 20.20
CA ILE A 355 27.95 9.03 21.63
C ILE A 355 28.71 7.80 22.11
N LYS A 356 29.39 7.95 23.24
CA LYS A 356 29.95 6.83 23.98
C LYS A 356 28.89 6.40 24.96
N THR A 357 28.32 5.22 24.76
CA THR A 357 27.35 4.69 25.71
C THR A 357 28.16 4.32 26.93
N ILE A 358 27.94 5.01 28.05
CA ILE A 358 28.57 4.59 29.31
C ILE A 358 27.96 3.24 29.63
N THR A 359 28.64 2.16 29.24
CA THR A 359 28.29 0.80 29.64
C THR A 359 28.36 0.82 31.15
N MET A 360 27.19 0.94 31.80
CA MET A 360 27.15 0.85 33.25
C MET A 360 27.76 -0.50 33.57
N PRO A 361 28.81 -0.55 34.41
CA PRO A 361 29.43 -1.81 34.76
C PRO A 361 28.30 -2.74 35.23
N PRO A 362 28.24 -3.99 34.73
CA PRO A 362 27.15 -4.90 35.02
C PRO A 362 26.92 -4.86 36.52
N ARG A 363 25.73 -4.40 36.91
CA ARG A 363 25.37 -4.24 38.32
C ARG A 363 25.60 -5.61 38.93
N THR A 364 26.61 -5.74 39.78
CA THR A 364 26.91 -6.98 40.48
C THR A 364 25.70 -7.25 41.36
N SER A 365 24.75 -8.01 40.82
CA SER A 365 23.64 -8.53 41.57
C SER A 365 24.26 -9.45 42.60
N LYS A 366 24.46 -8.92 43.81
CA LYS A 366 24.61 -9.76 44.99
C LYS A 366 23.35 -10.62 45.03
N SER A 367 23.49 -11.87 44.62
CA SER A 367 22.44 -12.87 44.71
C SER A 367 22.09 -13.00 46.19
N SER A 368 20.98 -12.38 46.59
CA SER A 368 20.26 -12.82 47.76
C SER A 368 19.61 -14.16 47.40
N GLY A 369 19.65 -15.07 48.38
CA GLY A 369 19.53 -16.51 48.22
C GLY A 369 18.26 -17.00 47.52
N GLY A 370 18.40 -18.25 47.06
CA GLY A 370 17.48 -18.93 46.16
C GLY A 370 16.06 -19.09 46.68
N ILE A 371 15.16 -19.13 45.71
CA ILE A 371 13.92 -19.88 45.78
C ILE A 371 13.88 -20.70 44.49
N THR A 372 14.11 -22.00 44.63
CA THR A 372 13.90 -23.01 43.60
C THR A 372 12.41 -23.14 43.34
N SER A 373 11.92 -22.58 42.24
CA SER A 373 10.58 -22.90 41.72
C SER A 373 10.68 -24.20 40.90
N THR A 374 9.98 -25.22 41.37
CA THR A 374 9.76 -26.49 40.69
C THR A 374 8.88 -26.30 39.46
N ASP A 375 9.44 -26.54 38.27
CA ASP A 375 8.70 -26.65 37.02
C ASP A 375 7.82 -27.90 37.02
N GLY A 376 6.51 -27.71 36.90
CA GLY A 376 5.50 -28.77 36.84
C GLY A 376 4.68 -28.72 35.56
N ALA A 377 5.04 -29.57 34.60
CA ALA A 377 4.17 -30.41 33.74
C ALA A 377 2.75 -29.92 33.35
N GLY A 378 2.56 -28.66 32.96
CA GLY A 378 1.23 -28.12 32.58
C GLY A 378 0.89 -28.12 31.07
N SER A 379 1.87 -28.25 30.17
CA SER A 379 1.66 -27.85 28.76
C SER A 379 1.11 -28.94 27.83
N SER A 380 1.09 -30.22 28.24
CA SER A 380 0.68 -31.31 27.35
C SER A 380 -0.84 -31.54 27.33
N LEU A 381 -1.58 -31.17 28.39
CA LEU A 381 -3.03 -31.39 28.46
C LEU A 381 -3.82 -30.39 27.61
N ALA A 382 -3.34 -29.14 27.50
CA ALA A 382 -4.01 -28.08 26.74
C ALA A 382 -4.01 -28.36 25.22
N ILE A 383 -2.94 -28.97 24.70
CA ILE A 383 -2.82 -29.31 23.27
C ILE A 383 -3.78 -30.44 22.90
N VAL A 384 -3.94 -31.45 23.78
CA VAL A 384 -4.85 -32.58 23.52
C VAL A 384 -6.33 -32.15 23.58
N LEU A 385 -6.68 -31.25 24.51
CA LEU A 385 -8.03 -30.69 24.60
C LEU A 385 -8.40 -29.81 23.40
N GLY A 386 -7.46 -29.02 22.85
CA GLY A 386 -7.69 -28.21 21.65
C GLY A 386 -7.99 -29.04 20.40
N ILE A 387 -7.32 -30.19 20.24
CA ILE A 387 -7.54 -31.08 19.08
C ILE A 387 -8.89 -31.79 19.16
N LEU A 388 -9.30 -32.27 20.34
CA LEU A 388 -10.57 -32.97 20.52
C LEU A 388 -11.80 -32.07 20.28
N ILE A 389 -11.74 -30.80 20.71
CA ILE A 389 -12.81 -29.83 20.48
C ILE A 389 -12.97 -29.54 18.97
N SER A 390 -11.85 -29.39 18.27
CA SER A 390 -11.84 -29.08 16.83
C SER A 390 -12.47 -30.19 15.98
N VAL A 391 -12.17 -31.45 16.29
CA VAL A 391 -12.76 -32.62 15.60
C VAL A 391 -14.26 -32.73 15.89
N GLY A 392 -14.70 -32.41 17.12
CA GLY A 392 -16.12 -32.38 17.49
C GLY A 392 -16.94 -31.38 16.68
N VAL A 393 -16.43 -30.15 16.49
CA VAL A 393 -17.13 -29.10 15.73
C VAL A 393 -17.31 -29.49 14.27
N ILE A 394 -16.30 -30.11 13.64
CA ILE A 394 -16.37 -30.55 12.24
C ILE A 394 -17.39 -31.68 12.06
N ALA A 395 -17.44 -32.64 12.99
CA ALA A 395 -18.41 -33.73 12.95
C ALA A 395 -19.86 -33.22 13.10
N PHE A 396 -20.10 -32.27 14.02
CA PHE A 396 -21.42 -31.67 14.21
C PHE A 396 -21.87 -30.82 13.00
N ALA A 397 -20.96 -30.06 12.37
CA ALA A 397 -21.26 -29.31 11.17
C ALA A 397 -21.62 -30.22 9.98
N GLY A 398 -20.93 -31.36 9.84
CA GLY A 398 -21.24 -32.36 8.81
C GLY A 398 -22.62 -33.00 9.00
N ILE A 399 -23.01 -33.29 10.24
CA ILE A 399 -24.35 -33.82 10.56
C ILE A 399 -25.43 -32.76 10.30
N GLY A 400 -25.20 -31.51 10.69
CA GLY A 400 -26.13 -30.40 10.44
C GLY A 400 -26.36 -30.13 8.96
N TYR A 401 -25.30 -30.17 8.14
CA TYR A 401 -25.40 -29.97 6.69
C TYR A 401 -26.20 -31.08 6.01
N LYS A 402 -26.03 -32.34 6.45
CA LYS A 402 -26.77 -33.48 5.93
C LYS A 402 -28.26 -33.44 6.30
N TYR A 403 -28.60 -32.89 7.48
CA TYR A 403 -29.98 -32.67 7.88
C TYR A 403 -30.63 -31.50 7.13
N ALA A 404 -29.89 -30.43 6.88
CA ALA A 404 -30.39 -29.27 6.13
C ALA A 404 -30.65 -29.59 4.66
N SER A 405 -29.86 -30.47 4.03
CA SER A 405 -30.07 -30.88 2.64
C SER A 405 -31.32 -31.76 2.47
N LEU A 406 -31.71 -32.52 3.50
CA LEU A 406 -32.91 -33.35 3.49
C LEU A 406 -34.21 -32.54 3.59
N PHE A 407 -34.17 -31.31 4.09
CA PHE A 407 -35.35 -30.44 4.24
C PHE A 407 -35.59 -29.49 3.07
N ARG A 408 -34.70 -29.44 2.07
CA ARG A 408 -34.78 -28.45 0.97
C ARG A 408 -35.48 -28.96 -0.30
N SER A 409 -36.11 -30.13 -0.26
CA SER A 409 -36.75 -30.77 -1.43
C SER A 409 -38.28 -30.65 -1.48
N SER A 410 -38.85 -29.58 -0.92
CA SER A 410 -40.29 -29.34 -1.06
C SER A 410 -40.64 -27.86 -0.92
N SER A 411 -40.55 -27.11 -2.00
CA SER A 411 -41.42 -25.94 -2.22
C SER A 411 -41.54 -25.67 -3.73
N SER A 412 -42.71 -26.04 -4.23
CA SER A 412 -43.23 -25.80 -5.56
C SER A 412 -43.52 -24.31 -5.81
N SER A 413 -43.30 -23.93 -7.06
CA SER A 413 -43.60 -22.67 -7.74
C SER A 413 -44.99 -22.09 -7.50
N SER A 414 -45.05 -20.77 -7.24
CA SER A 414 -46.21 -19.94 -7.54
C SER A 414 -45.77 -18.58 -8.10
N SER A 415 -46.03 -18.38 -9.38
CA SER A 415 -45.97 -17.13 -10.12
C SER A 415 -47.10 -16.20 -9.70
N LEU A 416 -46.81 -14.93 -9.37
CA LEU A 416 -47.82 -13.88 -9.28
C LEU A 416 -47.30 -12.59 -9.91
N SER A 417 -48.04 -12.18 -10.94
CA SER A 417 -48.07 -10.90 -11.62
C SER A 417 -48.44 -9.75 -10.67
N SER A 418 -47.78 -8.61 -10.80
CA SER A 418 -48.19 -7.36 -10.13
C SER A 418 -48.37 -6.23 -11.15
N SER A 419 -49.64 -5.87 -11.31
CA SER A 419 -50.21 -4.77 -12.07
C SER A 419 -49.94 -3.42 -11.40
N SER A 420 -49.82 -2.40 -12.23
CA SER A 420 -49.80 -0.97 -11.91
C SER A 420 -51.13 -0.47 -11.32
N SER A 421 -51.07 0.37 -10.28
CA SER A 421 -52.14 1.32 -9.97
C SER A 421 -51.59 2.64 -9.42
N LEU A 422 -51.99 3.71 -10.09
CA LEU A 422 -51.97 5.10 -9.66
C LEU A 422 -52.75 5.29 -8.35
N PHE A 423 -52.26 6.12 -7.43
CA PHE A 423 -53.08 7.06 -6.67
C PHE A 423 -52.24 8.24 -6.18
N GLY A 424 -52.69 9.44 -6.53
CA GLY A 424 -52.18 10.70 -5.97
C GLY A 424 -52.80 10.99 -4.61
N GLY A 425 -52.08 11.76 -3.79
CA GLY A 425 -52.54 12.22 -2.50
C GLY A 425 -51.67 13.35 -1.97
N SER A 426 -52.18 14.58 -2.13
CA SER A 426 -51.71 15.81 -1.50
C SER A 426 -51.88 15.74 0.02
N GLY A 427 -50.95 16.33 0.79
CA GLY A 427 -51.09 16.50 2.23
C GLY A 427 -49.83 17.07 2.85
N GLY A 428 -49.81 18.39 3.01
CA GLY A 428 -48.74 19.10 3.71
C GLY A 428 -48.92 19.10 5.23
N GLY A 429 -47.82 19.41 5.91
CA GLY A 429 -47.85 20.24 7.10
C GLY A 429 -47.50 19.58 8.44
N VAL A 430 -46.62 20.30 9.13
CA VAL A 430 -46.50 20.45 10.59
C VAL A 430 -45.36 19.68 11.27
N SER A 431 -44.31 20.47 11.51
CA SER A 431 -43.29 20.33 12.53
C SER A 431 -43.87 20.09 13.92
N SER A 432 -43.24 19.21 14.71
CA SER A 432 -43.20 19.38 16.16
C SER A 432 -41.92 18.77 16.74
N SER A 433 -41.14 19.66 17.34
CA SER A 433 -40.04 19.40 18.26
C SER A 433 -40.58 19.07 19.65
N ILE A 434 -40.15 17.97 20.27
CA ILE A 434 -40.18 17.79 21.72
C ILE A 434 -38.90 17.04 22.12
N GLY A 435 -38.18 17.62 23.09
CA GLY A 435 -37.02 17.01 23.72
C GLY A 435 -37.30 16.52 25.15
N LEU A 436 -36.23 15.98 25.72
CA LEU A 436 -35.95 15.64 27.13
C LEU A 436 -36.46 14.28 27.65
N GLY A 437 -35.54 13.57 28.30
CA GLY A 437 -35.86 12.53 29.27
C GLY A 437 -34.77 11.46 29.44
N GLU A 438 -33.77 11.73 30.27
CA GLU A 438 -32.93 10.71 30.92
C GLU A 438 -33.79 9.75 31.76
N ALA A 439 -33.45 8.46 31.76
CA ALA A 439 -33.42 7.62 32.96
C ALA A 439 -32.77 6.26 32.67
N ALA A 440 -31.82 5.90 33.52
CA ALA A 440 -31.13 4.61 33.59
C ALA A 440 -32.06 3.48 34.05
N THR A 441 -31.83 2.24 33.59
CA THR A 441 -31.59 1.06 34.46
C THR A 441 -31.33 -0.24 33.66
N ALA A 442 -30.29 -0.96 34.11
CA ALA A 442 -30.10 -2.41 34.17
C ALA A 442 -30.44 -3.30 32.96
N GLY A 443 -29.43 -4.03 32.44
CA GLY A 443 -29.65 -5.15 31.53
C GLY A 443 -28.42 -6.03 31.31
N GLY A 444 -28.39 -7.16 32.05
CA GLY A 444 -27.73 -8.45 31.79
C GLY A 444 -26.61 -8.57 30.75
N GLY A 445 -25.43 -8.98 31.23
CA GLY A 445 -24.36 -9.54 30.40
C GLY A 445 -24.76 -10.88 29.78
N GLY A 446 -24.91 -10.89 28.46
CA GLY A 446 -24.93 -12.09 27.63
C GLY A 446 -23.71 -12.08 26.72
N ALA A 447 -22.76 -12.98 26.99
CA ALA A 447 -21.62 -13.22 26.10
C ALA A 447 -22.11 -13.92 24.83
N GLY A 448 -22.43 -13.12 23.81
CA GLY A 448 -22.66 -13.58 22.44
C GLY A 448 -21.32 -13.73 21.73
N SER A 449 -20.96 -14.95 21.36
CA SER A 449 -19.82 -15.25 20.52
C SER A 449 -20.12 -14.87 19.07
N ASP A 450 -19.77 -13.65 18.66
CA ASP A 450 -19.82 -13.26 17.25
C ASP A 450 -18.59 -13.82 16.52
N HIS A 451 -18.75 -15.04 16.00
CA HIS A 451 -17.93 -15.56 14.90
C HIS A 451 -18.50 -15.08 13.57
N GLN A 452 -18.45 -13.77 13.34
CA GLN A 452 -18.69 -13.21 12.02
C GLN A 452 -17.36 -13.18 11.28
N ARG A 453 -17.14 -14.17 10.39
CA ARG A 453 -16.04 -14.13 9.43
C ARG A 453 -16.18 -12.83 8.63
N ASP A 454 -15.09 -12.08 8.55
CA ASP A 454 -15.06 -10.83 7.81
C ASP A 454 -15.26 -11.11 6.31
N LEU A 455 -16.45 -10.79 5.80
CA LEU A 455 -16.83 -10.87 4.39
C LEU A 455 -16.74 -9.48 3.72
N SER A 456 -16.13 -8.49 4.39
CA SER A 456 -15.98 -7.12 3.88
C SER A 456 -15.30 -7.10 2.51
N GLY A 457 -14.27 -7.93 2.29
CA GLY A 457 -13.59 -8.04 1.01
C GLY A 457 -14.48 -8.54 -0.15
N ILE A 458 -15.37 -9.51 0.09
CA ILE A 458 -16.32 -9.98 -0.93
C ILE A 458 -17.40 -8.92 -1.19
N ARG A 459 -17.83 -8.20 -0.15
CA ARG A 459 -18.77 -7.09 -0.30
C ARG A 459 -18.16 -5.94 -1.10
N GLU A 460 -16.91 -5.54 -0.83
CA GLU A 460 -16.23 -4.49 -1.59
C GLU A 460 -15.91 -4.92 -3.03
N LEU A 461 -15.59 -6.19 -3.26
CA LEU A 461 -15.50 -6.75 -4.61
C LEU A 461 -16.85 -6.63 -5.34
N ALA A 462 -17.96 -6.97 -4.67
CA ALA A 462 -19.31 -6.83 -5.23
C ALA A 462 -19.72 -5.36 -5.44
N LEU A 463 -19.32 -4.44 -4.55
CA LEU A 463 -19.53 -3.00 -4.70
C LEU A 463 -18.68 -2.40 -5.83
N GLY A 464 -17.48 -2.94 -6.07
CA GLY A 464 -16.66 -2.64 -7.24
C GLY A 464 -17.34 -3.02 -8.57
N MET A 465 -18.32 -3.92 -8.52
CA MET A 465 -19.15 -4.34 -9.65
C MET A 465 -20.48 -3.56 -9.77
N GLU A 466 -20.72 -2.52 -8.95
CA GLU A 466 -21.88 -1.64 -9.10
C GLU A 466 -21.82 -0.88 -10.44
N GLY A 467 -22.68 -1.31 -11.39
CA GLY A 467 -22.75 -0.78 -12.75
C GLY A 467 -22.75 -1.84 -13.85
N PHE A 468 -22.55 -3.13 -13.51
CA PHE A 468 -22.70 -4.25 -14.44
C PHE A 468 -24.11 -4.84 -14.37
N SER A 469 -24.64 -5.31 -15.50
CA SER A 469 -25.92 -6.01 -15.50
C SER A 469 -25.77 -7.39 -14.84
N VAL A 470 -26.86 -7.91 -14.26
CA VAL A 470 -26.89 -9.26 -13.67
C VAL A 470 -26.47 -10.31 -14.69
N ASP A 471 -26.80 -10.11 -15.97
CA ASP A 471 -26.46 -11.02 -17.06
C ASP A 471 -24.94 -11.08 -17.31
N ASP A 472 -24.23 -9.95 -17.22
CA ASP A 472 -22.77 -9.90 -17.33
C ASP A 472 -22.08 -10.67 -16.17
N MET A 473 -22.67 -10.60 -14.97
CA MET A 473 -22.21 -11.33 -13.78
C MET A 473 -22.43 -12.85 -13.90
N VAL A 474 -23.58 -13.27 -14.45
CA VAL A 474 -23.92 -14.69 -14.62
C VAL A 474 -23.00 -15.36 -15.65
N VAL A 475 -22.67 -14.69 -16.75
CA VAL A 475 -21.74 -15.23 -17.76
C VAL A 475 -20.34 -15.44 -17.17
N MET A 476 -19.85 -14.51 -16.36
CA MET A 476 -18.54 -14.59 -15.70
C MET A 476 -18.45 -15.75 -14.68
N LEU A 477 -19.46 -15.88 -13.81
CA LEU A 477 -19.51 -16.95 -12.82
C LEU A 477 -19.65 -18.32 -13.49
N THR A 478 -20.41 -18.41 -14.59
CA THR A 478 -20.59 -19.65 -15.34
C THR A 478 -19.27 -20.09 -16.00
N ASP A 479 -18.48 -19.17 -16.55
CA ASP A 479 -17.20 -19.51 -17.17
C ASP A 479 -16.14 -19.95 -16.14
N GLN A 480 -16.09 -19.29 -14.98
CA GLN A 480 -15.23 -19.69 -13.85
C GLN A 480 -15.60 -21.06 -13.28
N ILE A 481 -16.91 -21.34 -13.11
CA ILE A 481 -17.40 -22.65 -12.67
C ILE A 481 -17.03 -23.73 -13.70
N ASN A 482 -17.15 -23.44 -15.00
CA ASN A 482 -16.78 -24.38 -16.06
C ASN A 482 -15.27 -24.67 -16.10
N GLN A 483 -14.42 -23.65 -15.90
CA GLN A 483 -12.98 -23.83 -15.84
C GLN A 483 -12.53 -24.64 -14.61
N CYS A 484 -13.14 -24.40 -13.44
CA CYS A 484 -12.91 -25.20 -12.24
C CYS A 484 -13.37 -26.65 -12.42
N THR A 485 -14.56 -26.86 -12.97
CA THR A 485 -15.12 -28.20 -13.21
C THR A 485 -14.25 -29.00 -14.19
N THR A 486 -13.75 -28.35 -15.25
CA THR A 486 -12.87 -28.98 -16.23
C THR A 486 -11.50 -29.36 -15.64
N LYS A 487 -10.97 -28.57 -14.70
CA LYS A 487 -9.72 -28.89 -13.98
C LYS A 487 -9.90 -30.05 -12.99
N ILE A 488 -11.05 -30.16 -12.34
CA ILE A 488 -11.36 -31.28 -11.42
C ILE A 488 -11.54 -32.59 -12.21
N MET A 489 -12.27 -32.55 -13.33
CA MET A 489 -12.51 -33.73 -14.19
C MET A 489 -11.27 -34.24 -14.93
N ARG A 490 -10.19 -33.45 -15.02
CA ARG A 490 -8.89 -33.90 -15.55
C ARG A 490 -7.95 -34.49 -14.49
N LYS A 491 -8.25 -34.31 -13.20
CA LYS A 491 -7.46 -34.84 -12.07
C LYS A 491 -8.06 -36.12 -11.47
N SER A 492 -9.32 -36.43 -11.76
CA SER A 492 -9.97 -37.74 -11.56
C SER A 492 -9.78 -38.62 -12.78
#